data_AF-A0A7W5DWZ9-F1
#
_entry.id   AF-A0A7W5DWZ9-F1
#
_cell.length_a   1.000
_cell.length_b   1.000
_cell.length_c   1.000
_cell.angle_alpha   90.00
_cell.angle_beta   90.00
_cell.angle_gamma   90.00
#
_symmetry.space_group_name_H-M   'P 1'
#
loop_
_entity.id
_entity.type
_entity.pdbx_description
1 polymer ?
#
loop_
_entity_poly.entity_id
_entity_poly.type
_entity_poly.pdbx_seq_one_letter_code
_entity_poly.pdbx_strand_id
1 'polypeptide(L)'
;MRFSTDEIRLAHELKAAGLPWQPQPGHFVWDGEPLIEHDSPFHDRVFFILDLKHFLRRSKTIERLVESMVWLPTWQQCRDLLDQRGVGSDVILKRIQETNAFELGTERLELYRLLL
;
A
#
# COMPACT_ATOMS: atom_id res chain seq x y z
N MET A 1 6.57 -0.20 -10.83
CA MET A 1 6.58 0.27 -9.42
C MET A 1 7.29 -0.79 -8.59
N ARG A 2 8.21 -0.41 -7.69
CA ARG A 2 8.87 -1.35 -6.77
C ARG A 2 8.59 -0.90 -5.33
N PHE A 3 8.41 -1.87 -4.45
CA PHE A 3 8.18 -1.70 -3.02
C PHE A 3 9.31 -2.40 -2.27
N SER A 4 9.89 -1.74 -1.28
CA SER A 4 10.92 -2.35 -0.43
C SER A 4 10.28 -3.33 0.56
N THR A 5 11.11 -4.21 1.15
CA THR A 5 10.67 -5.11 2.22
C THR A 5 10.10 -4.33 3.41
N ASP A 6 10.68 -3.18 3.74
CA ASP A 6 10.18 -2.32 4.81
C ASP A 6 8.82 -1.70 4.50
N GLU A 7 8.58 -1.33 3.24
CA GLU A 7 7.27 -0.83 2.83
C GLU A 7 6.21 -1.92 2.92
N ILE A 8 6.51 -3.15 2.47
CA ILE A 8 5.59 -4.28 2.60
C ILE A 8 5.32 -4.57 4.07
N ARG A 9 6.34 -4.59 4.93
CA ARG A 9 6.19 -4.79 6.38
C ARG A 9 5.31 -3.71 7.02
N LEU A 10 5.56 -2.43 6.75
CA LEU A 10 4.72 -1.36 7.29
C LEU A 10 3.30 -1.40 6.74
N ALA A 11 3.09 -1.82 5.49
CA ALA A 11 1.74 -2.01 4.95
C ALA A 11 0.95 -3.10 5.69
N HIS A 12 1.63 -4.18 6.12
CA HIS A 12 1.02 -5.17 7.01
C HIS A 12 0.61 -4.57 8.34
N GLU A 13 1.49 -3.77 8.95
CA GLU A 13 1.19 -3.08 10.22
C GLU A 13 0.02 -2.10 10.06
N LEU A 14 -0.04 -1.35 8.96
CA LEU A 14 -1.16 -0.47 8.63
C LEU A 14 -2.48 -1.23 8.47
N LYS A 15 -2.47 -2.37 7.78
CA LYS A 15 -3.64 -3.25 7.67
C LYS A 15 -4.07 -3.75 9.05
N ALA A 16 -3.14 -4.19 9.88
CA ALA A 16 -3.42 -4.65 11.24
C ALA A 16 -3.96 -3.52 12.14
N ALA A 17 -3.52 -2.27 11.91
CA ALA A 17 -4.03 -1.06 12.55
C ALA A 17 -5.40 -0.60 12.01
N GLY A 18 -5.97 -1.30 11.03
CA GLY A 18 -7.29 -1.00 10.48
C GLY A 18 -7.31 0.12 9.45
N LEU A 19 -6.20 0.35 8.72
CA LEU A 19 -6.18 1.29 7.60
C LEU A 19 -7.34 0.96 6.63
N PRO A 20 -8.29 1.88 6.39
CA PRO A 20 -9.43 1.60 5.54
C PRO A 20 -8.96 1.40 4.11
N TRP A 21 -9.31 0.26 3.54
CA TRP A 21 -8.99 -0.07 2.15
C TRP A 21 -10.18 -0.70 1.46
N GLN A 22 -10.60 -0.08 0.36
CA GLN A 22 -11.54 -0.66 -0.58
C GLN A 22 -10.78 -1.05 -1.87
N PRO A 23 -10.79 -2.33 -2.28
CA PRO A 23 -10.15 -2.76 -3.51
C PRO A 23 -10.77 -2.08 -4.74
N GLN A 24 -9.94 -1.46 -5.58
CA GLN A 24 -10.36 -0.82 -6.81
C GLN A 24 -9.22 -0.81 -7.85
N PRO A 25 -9.53 -0.64 -9.15
CA PRO A 25 -8.51 -0.45 -10.17
C PRO A 25 -7.56 0.70 -9.81
N GLY A 26 -6.27 0.53 -10.09
CA GLY A 26 -5.25 1.51 -9.72
C GLY A 26 -4.54 1.23 -8.39
N HIS A 27 -4.94 0.19 -7.65
CA HIS A 27 -4.30 -0.19 -6.40
C HIS A 27 -3.20 -1.22 -6.60
N PHE A 28 -2.06 -1.02 -5.95
CA PHE A 28 -1.06 -2.07 -5.76
C PHE A 28 -1.40 -2.88 -4.52
N VAL A 29 -1.24 -4.19 -4.60
CA VAL A 29 -1.48 -5.11 -3.49
C VAL A 29 -0.34 -6.09 -3.38
N TRP A 30 -0.01 -6.49 -2.16
CA TRP A 30 0.80 -7.66 -1.91
C TRP A 30 -0.13 -8.84 -1.61
N ASP A 31 0.00 -9.89 -2.40
CA ASP A 31 -0.72 -11.15 -2.18
C ASP A 31 -0.06 -11.87 -1.00
N GLY A 32 -0.73 -11.90 0.16
CA GLY A 32 -0.15 -12.46 1.38
C GLY A 32 -0.46 -13.93 1.59
N GLU A 33 -1.69 -14.31 1.29
CA GLU A 33 -2.07 -15.69 1.07
C GLU A 33 -2.00 -15.96 -0.44
N PRO A 34 -1.46 -17.09 -0.93
CA PRO A 34 -1.22 -17.34 -2.36
C PRO A 34 -2.51 -17.54 -3.14
N LEU A 35 -3.34 -16.49 -3.23
CA LEU A 35 -4.54 -16.47 -4.05
C LEU A 35 -4.19 -16.36 -5.53
N ILE A 36 -3.05 -15.74 -5.87
CA ILE A 36 -2.60 -15.60 -7.25
C ILE A 36 -1.47 -16.58 -7.51
N GLU A 37 -1.79 -17.65 -8.24
CA GLU A 37 -0.87 -18.74 -8.57
C GLU A 37 0.23 -18.36 -9.57
N HIS A 38 0.07 -17.24 -10.28
CA HIS A 38 1.01 -16.81 -11.31
C HIS A 38 2.03 -15.84 -10.72
N ASP A 39 3.24 -15.87 -11.27
CA ASP A 39 4.27 -14.92 -10.89
C ASP A 39 3.80 -13.48 -11.11
N SER A 40 4.15 -12.63 -10.15
CA SER A 40 3.92 -11.21 -10.23
C SER A 40 4.62 -10.62 -11.47
N PRO A 41 3.94 -9.78 -12.28
CA PRO A 41 4.59 -9.01 -13.33
C PRO A 41 5.50 -7.88 -12.77
N PHE A 42 5.49 -7.69 -11.45
CA PHE A 42 6.39 -6.82 -10.70
C PHE A 42 7.42 -7.69 -9.96
N HIS A 43 7.61 -7.45 -8.67
CA HIS A 43 8.47 -8.24 -7.80
C HIS A 43 7.64 -8.84 -6.66
N ASP A 44 8.08 -9.99 -6.15
CA ASP A 44 7.67 -10.60 -4.87
C ASP A 44 6.18 -10.44 -4.53
N ARG A 45 5.31 -11.14 -5.29
CA ARG A 45 3.87 -11.23 -5.03
C ARG A 45 3.12 -9.89 -5.02
N VAL A 46 3.71 -8.83 -5.58
CA VAL A 46 3.04 -7.54 -5.76
C VAL A 46 2.21 -7.57 -7.03
N PHE A 47 0.93 -7.23 -6.96
CA PHE A 47 0.05 -7.13 -8.12
C PHE A 47 -0.55 -5.74 -8.24
N PHE A 48 -0.93 -5.39 -9.46
CA PHE A 48 -1.67 -4.17 -9.73
C PHE A 48 -3.09 -4.55 -10.14
N ILE A 49 -4.09 -3.97 -9.48
CA ILE A 49 -5.49 -4.20 -9.82
C ILE A 49 -5.78 -3.40 -11.10
N LEU A 50 -5.77 -4.10 -12.25
CA LEU A 50 -6.26 -3.56 -13.52
C LEU A 50 -7.77 -3.74 -13.65
N ASP A 51 -8.25 -4.94 -13.33
CA ASP A 51 -9.66 -5.30 -13.35
C ASP A 51 -10.00 -6.05 -12.06
N LEU A 52 -10.84 -5.44 -11.22
CA LEU A 52 -11.28 -6.03 -9.96
C LEU A 52 -12.02 -7.36 -10.16
N LYS A 53 -12.73 -7.55 -11.30
CA LYS A 53 -13.43 -8.81 -11.59
C LYS A 53 -12.46 -9.99 -11.66
N HIS A 54 -11.24 -9.77 -12.14
CA HIS A 54 -10.22 -10.81 -12.24
C HIS A 54 -9.76 -11.30 -10.85
N PHE A 55 -9.60 -10.38 -9.91
CA PHE A 55 -9.27 -10.68 -8.52
C PHE A 55 -10.45 -11.38 -7.82
N LEU A 56 -11.66 -10.88 -8.02
CA LEU A 56 -12.89 -11.45 -7.45
C LEU A 56 -13.19 -12.87 -7.92
N ARG A 57 -12.81 -13.26 -9.14
CA ARG A 57 -12.96 -14.66 -9.60
C ARG A 57 -12.21 -15.65 -8.72
N ARG A 58 -11.09 -15.21 -8.12
CA ARG A 58 -10.24 -16.00 -7.22
C ARG A 58 -10.68 -15.89 -5.78
N SER A 59 -10.82 -14.67 -5.25
CA SER A 59 -11.23 -14.44 -3.86
C SER A 59 -12.71 -14.78 -3.58
N LYS A 60 -13.55 -14.86 -4.62
CA LYS A 60 -15.02 -15.02 -4.59
C LYS A 60 -15.77 -13.82 -4.03
N THR A 61 -15.27 -13.19 -2.98
CA THR A 61 -15.88 -12.02 -2.34
C THR A 61 -14.86 -10.88 -2.17
N ILE A 62 -15.37 -9.66 -1.91
CA ILE A 62 -14.52 -8.50 -1.60
C ILE A 62 -13.88 -8.67 -0.23
N GLU A 63 -14.61 -9.19 0.74
CA GLU A 63 -14.15 -9.40 2.11
C GLU A 63 -12.95 -10.34 2.11
N ARG A 64 -13.05 -11.46 1.39
CA ARG A 64 -11.94 -12.41 1.24
C ARG A 64 -10.73 -11.77 0.54
N LEU A 65 -10.97 -10.88 -0.43
CA LEU A 65 -9.89 -10.15 -1.09
C LEU A 65 -9.16 -9.21 -0.12
N VAL A 66 -9.93 -8.46 0.69
CA VAL A 66 -9.40 -7.57 1.72
C VAL A 66 -8.63 -8.35 2.79
N GLU A 67 -9.12 -9.51 3.19
CA GLU A 67 -8.46 -10.42 4.15
C GLU A 67 -7.15 -10.98 3.62
N SER A 68 -7.09 -11.45 2.37
CA SER A 68 -5.92 -12.12 1.84
C SER A 68 -4.85 -11.17 1.27
N MET A 69 -5.21 -9.95 0.92
CA MET A 69 -4.32 -8.96 0.29
C MET A 69 -3.92 -7.84 1.24
N VAL A 70 -2.72 -7.30 1.05
CA VAL A 70 -2.27 -6.08 1.73
C VAL A 70 -2.20 -4.94 0.72
N TRP A 71 -2.89 -3.84 1.01
CA TRP A 71 -2.80 -2.66 0.15
C TRP A 71 -1.43 -2.00 0.26
N LEU A 72 -0.83 -1.68 -0.88
CA LEU A 72 0.41 -0.92 -0.99
C LEU A 72 0.10 0.46 -1.59
N PRO A 73 -0.35 1.44 -0.78
CA PRO A 73 -0.70 2.75 -1.29
C PRO A 73 0.51 3.45 -1.91
N THR A 74 0.30 4.06 -3.06
CA THR A 74 1.30 4.92 -3.72
C THR A 74 1.57 6.19 -2.90
N TRP A 75 2.59 6.95 -3.28
CA TRP A 75 2.89 8.26 -2.69
C TRP A 75 1.66 9.18 -2.65
N GLN A 76 0.94 9.30 -3.76
CA GLN A 76 -0.25 10.16 -3.85
C GLN A 76 -1.36 9.65 -2.92
N GLN A 77 -1.65 8.35 -2.95
CA GLN A 77 -2.68 7.75 -2.08
C GLN A 77 -2.35 7.95 -0.60
N CYS A 78 -1.09 7.86 -0.20
CA CYS A 78 -0.69 8.14 1.17
C CYS A 78 -0.94 9.60 1.56
N ARG A 79 -0.63 10.55 0.67
CA ARG A 79 -0.90 11.97 0.91
C ARG A 79 -2.40 12.25 1.04
N ASP A 80 -3.21 11.64 0.20
CA ASP A 80 -4.67 11.78 0.26
C ASP A 80 -5.22 11.23 1.59
N LEU A 81 -4.70 10.09 2.06
CA LEU A 81 -5.04 9.52 3.37
C LEU A 81 -4.59 10.40 4.54
N LEU A 82 -3.39 10.98 4.47
CA LEU A 82 -2.86 11.88 5.49
C LEU A 82 -3.66 13.18 5.57
N ASP A 83 -4.04 13.74 4.42
CA ASP A 83 -4.91 14.91 4.33
C ASP A 83 -6.29 14.64 4.97
N GLN A 84 -6.89 13.48 4.69
CA GLN A 84 -8.13 13.04 5.35
C GLN A 84 -8.01 12.91 6.87
N ARG A 85 -6.80 12.67 7.39
CA ARG A 85 -6.50 12.63 8.83
C ARG A 85 -6.09 13.99 9.41
N GLY A 86 -6.10 15.06 8.60
CA GLY A 86 -5.69 16.40 9.01
C GLY A 86 -4.18 16.58 9.15
N VAL A 87 -3.36 15.69 8.58
CA VAL A 87 -1.91 15.82 8.57
C VAL A 87 -1.51 16.74 7.41
N GLY A 88 -1.12 17.96 7.77
CA GLY A 88 -0.73 19.00 6.81
C GLY A 88 0.54 18.68 6.01
N SER A 89 0.65 19.31 4.84
CA SER A 89 1.83 19.18 3.97
C SER A 89 3.12 19.66 4.65
N ASP A 90 3.04 20.59 5.60
CA ASP A 90 4.16 21.07 6.41
C ASP A 90 4.75 19.96 7.29
N VAL A 91 3.91 19.14 7.93
CA VAL A 91 4.34 17.99 8.74
C VAL A 91 5.02 16.94 7.85
N ILE A 92 4.45 16.66 6.68
CA ILE A 92 5.02 15.73 5.70
C ILE A 92 6.39 16.22 5.23
N LEU A 93 6.49 17.50 4.84
CA LEU A 93 7.76 18.10 4.38
C LEU A 93 8.83 18.07 5.46
N LYS A 94 8.46 18.46 6.69
CA LYS A 94 9.35 18.40 7.84
C LYS A 94 9.86 16.98 8.07
N ARG A 95 8.98 15.97 8.02
CA ARG A 95 9.35 14.56 8.17
C ARG A 95 10.34 14.11 7.10
N ILE A 96 10.10 14.42 5.84
CA ILE A 96 10.99 14.06 4.72
C ILE A 96 12.37 14.70 4.88
N GLN A 97 12.42 15.95 5.34
CA GLN A 97 13.68 16.66 5.59
C GLN A 97 14.44 16.08 6.77
N GLU A 98 13.77 15.81 7.89
CA GLU A 98 14.38 15.25 9.10
C GLU A 98 14.97 13.85 8.88
N THR A 99 14.36 13.05 8.02
CA THR A 99 14.81 11.69 7.71
C THR A 99 15.69 11.60 6.46
N ASN A 100 15.92 12.73 5.79
CA ASN A 100 16.61 12.79 4.50
C ASN A 100 16.00 11.84 3.45
N ALA A 101 14.69 11.61 3.50
CA ALA A 101 14.04 10.55 2.75
C ALA A 101 14.08 10.76 1.23
N PHE A 102 14.18 12.01 0.76
CA PHE A 102 14.30 12.32 -0.66
C PHE A 102 15.61 11.79 -1.25
N GLU A 103 16.74 12.07 -0.59
CA GLU A 103 18.06 11.59 -1.02
C GLU A 103 18.18 10.05 -0.91
N LEU A 104 17.45 9.46 0.04
CA LEU A 104 17.44 8.01 0.25
C LEU A 104 16.40 7.26 -0.62
N GLY A 105 15.51 7.98 -1.31
CA GLY A 105 14.40 7.39 -2.05
C GLY A 105 13.41 6.60 -1.19
N THR A 106 13.24 7.01 0.08
CA THR A 106 12.40 6.35 1.10
C THR A 106 11.19 7.17 1.49
N GLU A 107 10.78 8.14 0.68
CA GLU A 107 9.73 9.09 1.05
C GLU A 107 8.42 8.35 1.35
N ARG A 108 8.02 7.42 0.48
CA ARG A 108 6.77 6.65 0.68
C ARG A 108 6.81 5.80 1.96
N LEU A 109 7.97 5.27 2.33
CA LEU A 109 8.14 4.58 3.60
C LEU A 109 7.86 5.50 4.78
N GLU A 110 8.32 6.75 4.72
CA GLU A 110 8.03 7.74 5.77
C GLU A 110 6.55 8.15 5.81
N LEU A 111 5.85 8.16 4.67
CA LEU A 111 4.39 8.35 4.69
C LEU A 111 3.67 7.17 5.33
N TYR A 112 4.14 5.93 5.12
CA TYR A 112 3.56 4.77 5.81
C TYR A 112 3.73 4.91 7.32
N ARG A 113 4.88 5.41 7.79
CA ARG A 113 5.11 5.69 9.21
C ARG A 113 4.21 6.79 9.77
N LEU A 114 3.83 7.78 8.98
CA LEU A 114 2.88 8.82 9.39
C LEU A 114 1.42 8.31 9.43
N LEU A 115 1.12 7.25 8.69
CA LEU A 115 -0.20 6.61 8.65
C LEU A 115 -0.39 5.55 9.74
N LEU A 116 0.67 5.16 10.44
CA LEU A 116 0.66 4.24 11.58
C LEU A 116 0.42 5.01 12.88
#